data_AF-A0A0D6KC54-F1
#
_entry.id   AF-A0A0D6KC54-F1
#
_cell.length_a   1.000
_cell.length_b   1.000
_cell.length_c   1.000
_cell.angle_alpha   90.00
_cell.angle_beta   90.00
_cell.angle_gamma   90.00
#
_symmetry.space_group_name_H-M   'P 1'
#
loop_
_entity.id
_entity.type
_entity.pdbx_description
1 polymer ?
#
loop_
_entity_poly.entity_id
_entity_poly.type
_entity_poly.pdbx_seq_one_letter_code
_entity_poly.pdbx_strand_id
1 'polypeptide(L)'
;MNLRQHEEEELEKDYGLLKELEDELRNEDELRKQRKLEKDIKEIKQRIQEREREIKGVKPQNQLILEGYELLKNKKFAQAEEKFDEAKRLDSQSPESWYWKARVAIAKDNKPVALEYIRKALQLNEGHLSSLVLQIKILLLMGGNYRGEAKIIASQIYGMYDELNCWLDCLEKENLFSSIVLTSYELEKKCPISIDDGKIV
;
A
#
# COMPACT_ATOMS: atom_id res chain seq x y z
N MET A 1 -9.13 14.09 9.74
CA MET A 1 -7.78 14.64 9.50
C MET A 1 -6.82 13.47 9.49
N ASN A 2 -6.14 13.21 8.38
CA ASN A 2 -5.15 12.12 8.32
C ASN A 2 -3.78 12.61 8.83
N LEU A 3 -2.86 11.70 9.11
CA LEU A 3 -1.54 12.03 9.67
C LEU A 3 -0.80 13.05 8.81
N ARG A 4 -0.82 12.88 7.48
CA ARG A 4 -0.15 13.80 6.54
C ARG A 4 -0.73 15.21 6.58
N GLN A 5 -2.05 15.35 6.57
CA GLN A 5 -2.75 16.63 6.69
C GLN A 5 -2.46 17.29 8.03
N HIS A 6 -2.41 16.51 9.11
CA HIS A 6 -2.04 17.05 10.42
C HIS A 6 -0.61 17.58 10.42
N GLU A 7 0.35 16.81 9.88
CA GLU A 7 1.74 17.26 9.77
C GLU A 7 1.89 18.46 8.84
N GLU A 8 1.15 18.53 7.73
CA GLU A 8 1.13 19.68 6.80
C GLU A 8 0.59 20.95 7.49
N GLU A 9 -0.51 20.84 8.25
CA GLU A 9 -1.08 21.96 9.02
C GLU A 9 -0.14 22.45 10.12
N GLU A 10 0.51 21.53 10.83
CA GLU A 10 1.46 21.88 11.88
C GLU A 10 2.76 22.46 11.31
N LEU A 11 3.21 21.97 10.15
CA LEU A 11 4.35 22.52 9.43
C LEU A 11 4.09 23.97 9.02
N GLU A 12 2.88 24.30 8.57
CA GLU A 12 2.47 25.67 8.26
C GLU A 12 2.55 26.58 9.49
N LYS A 13 2.09 26.12 10.66
CA LYS A 13 2.22 26.84 11.93
C LYS A 13 3.67 27.05 12.33
N ASP A 14 4.51 26.03 12.15
CA ASP A 14 5.93 26.08 12.48
C ASP A 14 6.68 27.10 11.60
N TYR A 15 6.35 27.17 10.31
CA TYR A 15 6.86 28.22 9.42
C TYR A 15 6.40 29.62 9.81
N GLY A 16 5.14 29.77 10.25
CA GLY A 16 4.62 31.02 10.79
C GLY A 16 5.39 31.50 12.02
N LEU A 17 5.57 30.60 13.00
CA LEU A 17 6.32 30.90 14.23
C LEU A 17 7.80 31.21 13.94
N LEU A 18 8.43 30.46 13.04
CA LEU A 18 9.82 30.72 12.64
C LEU A 18 9.97 32.15 12.10
N LYS A 19 9.05 32.58 11.24
CA LYS A 19 9.05 33.93 10.69
C LYS A 19 8.91 34.99 11.79
N GLU A 20 7.97 34.80 12.72
CA GLU A 20 7.78 35.71 13.85
C GLU A 20 9.05 35.83 14.70
N LEU A 21 9.70 34.71 15.03
CA LEU A 21 10.94 34.71 15.80
C LEU A 21 12.11 35.38 15.06
N GLU A 22 12.23 35.16 13.75
CA GLU A 22 13.26 35.81 12.91
C GLU A 22 13.03 37.32 12.79
N ASP A 23 11.77 37.75 12.70
CA ASP A 23 11.39 39.17 12.70
C ASP A 23 11.63 39.83 14.08
N GLU A 24 11.34 39.12 15.18
CA GLU A 24 11.65 39.59 16.54
C GLU A 24 13.16 39.71 16.75
N LEU A 25 13.94 38.71 16.35
CA LEU A 25 15.41 38.72 16.46
C LEU A 25 16.04 39.89 15.70
N ARG A 26 15.48 40.26 14.53
CA ARG A 26 15.97 41.39 13.72
C ARG A 26 15.85 42.74 14.45
N ASN A 27 14.85 42.88 15.31
CA ASN A 27 14.52 44.13 16.00
C ASN A 27 14.95 44.13 17.48
N GLU A 28 15.52 43.03 17.97
CA GLU A 28 15.91 42.87 19.37
C GLU A 28 17.38 43.27 19.58
N ASP A 29 17.61 44.20 20.50
CA ASP A 29 18.95 44.74 20.82
C ASP A 29 19.55 44.11 22.09
N GLU A 30 18.72 43.51 22.96
CA GLU A 30 19.20 42.86 24.17
C GLU A 30 19.86 41.51 23.88
N LEU A 31 21.18 41.44 24.06
CA LEU A 31 21.99 40.25 23.80
C LEU A 31 21.50 38.97 24.49
N ARG A 32 20.89 39.09 25.68
CA ARG A 32 20.31 37.94 26.40
C ARG A 32 19.05 37.42 25.71
N LYS A 33 18.21 38.30 25.20
CA LYS A 33 16.99 37.94 24.45
C LYS A 33 17.35 37.42 23.06
N GLN A 34 18.33 38.04 22.37
CA GLN A 34 18.88 37.54 21.11
C GLN A 34 19.33 36.07 21.23
N ARG A 35 20.17 35.75 22.23
CA ARG A 35 20.63 34.36 22.45
C ARG A 35 19.49 33.38 22.71
N LYS A 36 18.42 33.83 23.36
CA LYS A 36 17.23 33.01 23.59
C LYS A 36 16.48 32.78 22.28
N LEU A 37 16.23 33.83 21.51
CA LEU A 37 15.57 33.76 20.19
C LEU A 37 16.38 32.89 19.22
N GLU A 38 17.70 33.01 19.18
CA GLU A 38 18.57 32.15 18.37
C GLU A 38 18.42 30.67 18.73
N LYS A 39 18.29 30.36 20.02
CA LYS A 39 18.05 28.99 20.50
C LYS A 39 16.66 28.49 20.05
N ASP A 40 15.63 29.31 20.24
CA ASP A 40 14.26 28.97 19.86
C ASP A 40 14.13 28.80 18.33
N ILE A 41 14.79 29.65 17.54
CA ILE A 41 14.90 29.54 16.07
C ILE A 41 15.61 28.24 15.65
N LYS A 42 16.64 27.83 16.39
CA LYS A 42 17.32 26.57 16.10
C LYS A 42 16.41 25.37 16.36
N GLU A 43 15.67 25.39 17.48
CA GLU A 43 14.73 24.32 17.84
C GLU A 43 13.57 24.23 16.83
N ILE A 44 12.98 25.36 16.42
CA ILE A 44 11.91 25.36 15.41
C ILE A 44 12.40 24.87 14.04
N LYS A 45 13.61 25.26 13.62
CA LYS A 45 14.21 24.77 12.36
C LYS A 45 14.43 23.26 12.39
N GLN A 46 14.83 22.72 13.53
CA GLN A 46 14.97 21.27 13.69
C GLN A 46 13.61 20.57 13.60
N ARG A 47 12.58 21.12 14.26
CA ARG A 47 11.20 20.58 14.19
C ARG A 47 10.65 20.58 12.77
N ILE A 48 10.83 21.67 12.03
CA ILE A 48 10.46 21.79 10.60
C ILE A 48 11.14 20.68 9.78
N GLN A 49 12.45 20.50 9.93
CA GLN A 49 13.18 19.48 9.18
C GLN A 49 12.70 18.05 9.48
N GLU A 50 12.30 17.78 10.73
CA GLU A 50 11.78 16.48 11.13
C GLU A 50 10.41 16.20 10.49
N ARG A 51 9.48 17.16 10.60
CA ARG A 51 8.17 17.06 9.95
C ARG A 51 8.26 16.94 8.43
N GLU A 52 9.15 17.68 7.78
CA GLU A 52 9.38 17.55 6.34
C GLU A 52 9.84 16.15 5.94
N ARG A 53 10.68 15.50 6.76
CA ARG A 53 11.08 14.11 6.51
C ARG A 53 9.91 13.16 6.71
N GLU A 54 9.09 13.36 7.73
CA GLU A 54 7.91 12.55 8.00
C GLU A 54 6.89 12.66 6.86
N ILE A 55 6.54 13.88 6.44
CA ILE A 55 5.65 14.13 5.30
C ILE A 55 6.20 13.51 4.02
N LYS A 56 7.52 13.59 3.80
CA LYS A 56 8.18 12.97 2.65
C LYS A 56 8.15 11.45 2.71
N GLY A 57 8.22 10.87 3.91
CA GLY A 57 8.11 9.42 4.15
C GLY A 57 6.68 8.90 4.00
N VAL A 58 5.68 9.73 4.29
CA VAL A 58 4.26 9.39 4.12
C VAL A 58 3.84 9.65 2.67
N LYS A 59 3.90 8.61 1.83
CA LYS A 59 3.38 8.69 0.46
C LYS A 59 1.87 8.95 0.50
N PRO A 60 1.35 10.05 -0.06
CA PRO A 60 -0.09 10.33 -0.03
C PRO A 60 -0.94 9.25 -0.73
N GLN A 61 -0.35 8.45 -1.63
CA GLN A 61 -1.00 7.27 -2.20
C GLN A 61 -1.38 6.23 -1.12
N ASN A 62 -0.56 6.06 -0.07
CA ASN A 62 -0.75 5.04 0.96
C ASN A 62 -2.05 5.29 1.74
N GLN A 63 -2.33 6.56 2.02
CA GLN A 63 -3.59 6.97 2.64
C GLN A 63 -4.80 6.65 1.75
N LEU A 64 -4.70 6.95 0.45
CA LEU A 64 -5.77 6.67 -0.51
C LEU A 64 -6.00 5.15 -0.67
N ILE A 65 -4.92 4.36 -0.65
CA ILE A 65 -5.00 2.90 -0.61
C ILE A 65 -5.75 2.44 0.65
N LEU A 66 -5.42 2.97 1.82
CA LEU A 66 -6.09 2.62 3.08
C LEU A 66 -7.58 2.98 3.08
N GLU A 67 -7.92 4.18 2.60
CA GLU A 67 -9.32 4.60 2.44
C GLU A 67 -10.08 3.69 1.47
N GLY A 68 -9.47 3.37 0.32
CA GLY A 68 -10.03 2.45 -0.65
C GLY A 68 -10.23 1.04 -0.08
N TYR A 69 -9.31 0.56 0.74
CA TYR A 69 -9.41 -0.73 1.44
C TYR A 69 -10.59 -0.77 2.42
N GLU A 70 -10.78 0.27 3.24
CA GLU A 70 -11.91 0.34 4.16
C GLU A 70 -13.24 0.45 3.41
N LEU A 71 -13.29 1.18 2.29
CA LEU A 71 -14.46 1.23 1.42
C LEU A 71 -14.76 -0.15 0.79
N LEU A 72 -13.74 -0.88 0.36
CA LEU A 72 -13.86 -2.24 -0.17
C LEU A 72 -14.42 -3.20 0.89
N LYS A 73 -13.90 -3.17 2.12
CA LYS A 73 -14.43 -3.96 3.25
C LYS A 73 -15.91 -3.67 3.51
N ASN A 74 -16.30 -2.41 3.39
CA ASN A 74 -17.68 -1.96 3.52
C ASN A 74 -18.53 -2.17 2.24
N LYS A 75 -18.01 -2.92 1.26
CA LYS A 75 -18.67 -3.23 -0.04
C LYS A 75 -19.04 -1.99 -0.87
N LYS A 76 -18.42 -0.84 -0.61
CA LYS A 76 -18.61 0.41 -1.36
C LYS A 76 -17.69 0.44 -2.57
N PHE A 77 -17.91 -0.47 -3.51
CA PHE A 77 -16.94 -0.78 -4.55
C PHE A 77 -16.59 0.37 -5.49
N ALA A 78 -17.57 1.20 -5.88
CA ALA A 78 -17.32 2.35 -6.78
C ALA A 78 -16.42 3.40 -6.11
N GLN A 79 -16.66 3.70 -4.84
CA GLN A 79 -15.85 4.63 -4.06
C GLN A 79 -14.45 4.07 -3.79
N ALA A 80 -14.34 2.76 -3.55
CA ALA A 80 -13.04 2.09 -3.42
C ALA A 80 -12.22 2.21 -4.71
N GLU A 81 -12.82 1.95 -5.87
CA GLU A 81 -12.17 2.12 -7.17
C GLU A 81 -11.72 3.56 -7.42
N GLU A 82 -12.54 4.55 -7.07
CA GLU A 82 -12.18 5.97 -7.16
C GLU A 82 -10.94 6.29 -6.34
N LYS A 83 -10.84 5.78 -5.11
CA LYS A 83 -9.67 5.96 -4.25
C LYS A 83 -8.41 5.31 -4.80
N PHE A 84 -8.53 4.11 -5.37
CA PHE A 84 -7.40 3.46 -6.04
C PHE A 84 -6.98 4.19 -7.33
N ASP A 85 -7.93 4.79 -8.06
CA ASP A 85 -7.61 5.62 -9.22
C ASP A 85 -7.00 6.98 -8.83
N GLU A 86 -7.38 7.56 -7.69
CA GLU A 86 -6.69 8.71 -7.08
C GLU A 86 -5.25 8.34 -6.70
N ALA A 87 -5.04 7.21 -6.01
CA ALA A 87 -3.72 6.74 -5.60
C ALA A 87 -2.79 6.55 -6.81
N LYS A 88 -3.31 5.94 -7.89
CA LYS A 88 -2.60 5.77 -9.16
C LYS A 88 -2.24 7.08 -9.85
N ARG A 89 -3.06 8.14 -9.70
CA ARG A 89 -2.71 9.47 -10.25
C ARG A 89 -1.53 10.10 -9.52
N LEU A 90 -1.36 9.80 -8.22
CA LEU A 90 -0.22 10.27 -7.43
C LEU A 90 1.05 9.46 -7.72
N ASP A 91 0.91 8.16 -7.91
CA ASP A 91 2.01 7.28 -8.31
C ASP A 91 1.55 6.28 -9.36
N SER A 92 1.86 6.62 -10.62
CA SER A 92 1.50 5.79 -11.77
C SER A 92 2.36 4.55 -11.95
N GLN A 93 3.50 4.48 -11.25
CA GLN A 93 4.46 3.36 -11.32
C GLN A 93 4.26 2.36 -10.18
N SER A 94 3.42 2.69 -9.19
CA SER A 94 3.03 1.80 -8.10
C SER A 94 2.13 0.64 -8.60
N PRO A 95 2.52 -0.63 -8.37
CA PRO A 95 1.66 -1.79 -8.66
C PRO A 95 0.44 -1.90 -7.73
N GLU A 96 0.49 -1.27 -6.55
CA GLU A 96 -0.51 -1.40 -5.48
C GLU A 96 -1.91 -0.99 -5.95
N SER A 97 -2.03 0.11 -6.69
CA SER A 97 -3.34 0.58 -7.17
C SER A 97 -4.02 -0.44 -8.09
N TRP A 98 -3.25 -1.11 -8.94
CA TRP A 98 -3.78 -2.18 -9.80
C TRP A 98 -4.11 -3.45 -9.01
N TYR A 99 -3.26 -3.83 -8.04
CA TYR A 99 -3.54 -4.92 -7.12
C TYR A 99 -4.88 -4.72 -6.39
N TRP A 100 -5.12 -3.53 -5.84
CA TRP A 100 -6.36 -3.23 -5.13
C TRP A 100 -7.58 -3.16 -6.05
N LYS A 101 -7.44 -2.68 -7.29
CA LYS A 101 -8.50 -2.80 -8.30
C LYS A 101 -8.81 -4.26 -8.65
N ALA A 102 -7.81 -5.15 -8.67
CA ALA A 102 -8.04 -6.59 -8.83
C ALA A 102 -8.86 -7.17 -7.66
N ARG A 103 -8.55 -6.76 -6.43
CA ARG A 103 -9.32 -7.14 -5.23
C ARG A 103 -10.79 -6.68 -5.31
N VAL A 104 -11.05 -5.47 -5.80
CA VAL A 104 -12.43 -5.01 -6.05
C VAL A 104 -13.12 -5.87 -7.10
N ALA A 105 -12.43 -6.18 -8.21
CA ALA A 105 -12.99 -7.00 -9.28
C ALA A 105 -13.34 -8.42 -8.78
N ILE A 106 -12.51 -9.04 -7.94
CA ILE A 106 -12.83 -10.31 -7.26
C ILE A 106 -14.07 -10.17 -6.37
N ALA A 107 -14.18 -9.10 -5.60
CA ALA A 107 -15.34 -8.88 -4.74
C ALA A 107 -16.65 -8.67 -5.53
N LYS A 108 -16.55 -8.20 -6.78
CA LYS A 108 -17.64 -8.14 -7.77
C LYS A 108 -17.82 -9.44 -8.57
N ASP A 109 -17.13 -10.52 -8.19
CA ASP A 109 -17.08 -11.82 -8.87
C ASP A 109 -16.55 -11.79 -10.32
N ASN A 110 -15.85 -10.73 -10.72
CA ASN A 110 -15.31 -10.56 -12.07
C ASN A 110 -13.83 -10.96 -12.15
N LYS A 111 -13.59 -12.28 -12.14
CA LYS A 111 -12.24 -12.87 -12.18
C LYS A 111 -11.44 -12.53 -13.46
N PRO A 112 -12.03 -12.49 -14.67
CA PRO A 112 -11.30 -12.07 -15.87
C PRO A 112 -10.73 -10.65 -15.77
N VAL A 113 -11.54 -9.69 -15.31
CA VAL A 113 -11.09 -8.30 -15.10
C VAL A 113 -10.05 -8.22 -13.98
N ALA A 114 -10.20 -9.02 -12.92
CA ALA A 114 -9.18 -9.10 -11.86
C ALA A 114 -7.82 -9.55 -12.42
N LEU A 115 -7.77 -10.55 -13.30
CA LEU A 115 -6.54 -10.98 -13.96
C LEU A 115 -5.93 -9.89 -14.85
N GLU A 116 -6.74 -9.11 -15.56
CA GLU A 116 -6.22 -7.98 -16.34
C GLU A 116 -5.55 -6.93 -15.45
N TYR A 117 -6.15 -6.60 -14.31
CA TYR A 117 -5.54 -5.69 -13.34
C TYR A 117 -4.26 -6.28 -12.72
N ILE A 118 -4.23 -7.57 -12.40
CA ILE A 118 -3.00 -8.23 -11.95
C ILE A 118 -1.89 -8.17 -13.00
N ARG A 119 -2.19 -8.38 -14.28
CA ARG A 119 -1.20 -8.23 -15.35
C ARG A 119 -0.63 -6.82 -15.40
N LYS A 120 -1.47 -5.79 -15.24
CA LYS A 120 -1.01 -4.39 -15.17
C LYS A 120 -0.12 -4.13 -13.95
N ALA A 121 -0.45 -4.71 -12.78
CA ALA A 121 0.40 -4.60 -11.60
C ALA A 121 1.77 -5.25 -11.83
N LEU A 122 1.80 -6.46 -12.40
CA LEU A 122 3.03 -7.21 -12.67
C LEU A 122 3.86 -6.61 -13.81
N GLN A 123 3.26 -5.88 -14.74
CA GLN A 123 3.99 -5.08 -15.74
C GLN A 123 4.78 -3.93 -15.12
N LEU A 124 4.30 -3.35 -14.02
CA LEU A 124 5.01 -2.31 -13.28
C LEU A 124 6.08 -2.90 -12.36
N ASN A 125 5.79 -4.05 -11.76
CA ASN A 125 6.72 -4.78 -10.90
C ASN A 125 6.46 -6.28 -10.97
N GLU A 126 7.29 -7.00 -11.71
CA GLU A 126 7.19 -8.45 -11.93
C GLU A 126 7.30 -9.25 -10.62
N GLY A 127 8.00 -8.71 -9.63
CA GLY A 127 8.20 -9.29 -8.30
C GLY A 127 7.20 -8.80 -7.24
N HIS A 128 6.10 -8.15 -7.63
CA HIS A 128 5.10 -7.69 -6.68
C HIS A 128 4.35 -8.87 -6.04
N LEU A 129 4.80 -9.25 -4.85
CA LEU A 129 4.41 -10.47 -4.12
C LEU A 129 2.89 -10.66 -4.03
N SER A 130 2.18 -9.62 -3.58
CA SER A 130 0.74 -9.66 -3.39
C SER A 130 0.00 -9.89 -4.72
N SER A 131 0.52 -9.38 -5.83
CA SER A 131 -0.04 -9.63 -7.16
C SER A 131 0.19 -11.06 -7.64
N LEU A 132 1.38 -11.63 -7.43
CA LEU A 132 1.70 -13.02 -7.80
C LEU A 132 0.80 -14.01 -7.05
N VAL A 133 0.67 -13.81 -5.74
CA VAL A 133 -0.19 -14.62 -4.88
C VAL A 133 -1.66 -14.50 -5.32
N LEU A 134 -2.14 -13.28 -5.56
CA LEU A 134 -3.51 -13.07 -6.00
C LEU A 134 -3.75 -13.66 -7.39
N GLN A 135 -2.76 -13.64 -8.28
CA GLN A 135 -2.82 -14.29 -9.58
C GLN A 135 -3.07 -15.80 -9.44
N ILE A 136 -2.24 -16.48 -8.64
CA ILE A 136 -2.38 -17.92 -8.38
C ILE A 136 -3.77 -18.21 -7.80
N LYS A 137 -4.22 -17.44 -6.81
CA LYS A 137 -5.55 -17.60 -6.21
C LYS A 137 -6.67 -17.45 -7.25
N ILE A 138 -6.63 -16.42 -8.09
CA ILE A 138 -7.65 -16.21 -9.13
C ILE A 138 -7.67 -17.39 -10.11
N LEU A 139 -6.50 -17.85 -10.57
CA LEU A 139 -6.38 -18.96 -11.52
C LEU A 139 -6.93 -20.28 -10.94
N LEU A 140 -6.64 -20.57 -9.66
CA LEU A 140 -7.20 -21.73 -8.96
C LEU A 140 -8.74 -21.68 -8.87
N LEU A 141 -9.30 -20.48 -8.60
CA LEU A 141 -10.74 -20.24 -8.52
C LEU A 141 -11.44 -20.29 -9.88
N MET A 142 -10.75 -19.89 -10.96
CA MET A 142 -11.27 -20.05 -12.33
C MET A 142 -11.27 -21.51 -12.76
N GLY A 143 -10.34 -22.32 -12.25
CA GLY A 143 -10.31 -23.75 -12.44
C GLY A 143 -10.03 -24.18 -13.89
N GLY A 144 -10.34 -25.43 -14.23
CA GLY A 144 -10.07 -25.98 -15.56
C GLY A 144 -8.60 -25.87 -15.94
N ASN A 145 -8.32 -25.36 -17.14
CA ASN A 145 -6.96 -25.21 -17.67
C ASN A 145 -6.12 -24.18 -16.89
N TYR A 146 -6.76 -23.22 -16.21
CA TYR A 146 -6.05 -22.18 -15.43
C TYR A 146 -5.28 -22.74 -14.23
N ARG A 147 -5.62 -23.95 -13.75
CA ARG A 147 -4.85 -24.55 -12.65
C ARG A 147 -3.44 -24.97 -13.07
N GLY A 148 -3.25 -25.36 -14.33
CA GLY A 148 -1.93 -25.62 -14.89
C GLY A 148 -1.08 -24.36 -14.92
N GLU A 149 -1.67 -23.23 -15.33
CA GLU A 149 -1.02 -21.92 -15.28
C GLU A 149 -0.65 -21.53 -13.85
N ALA A 150 -1.56 -21.73 -12.89
CA ALA A 150 -1.29 -21.47 -11.47
C ALA A 150 -0.10 -22.30 -10.97
N LYS A 151 0.01 -23.58 -11.38
CA LYS A 151 1.12 -24.46 -11.00
C LYS A 151 2.45 -24.02 -11.60
N ILE A 152 2.45 -23.56 -12.86
CA ILE A 152 3.65 -23.03 -13.52
C ILE A 152 4.16 -21.81 -12.76
N ILE A 153 3.28 -20.85 -12.47
CA ILE A 153 3.65 -19.63 -11.73
C ILE A 153 4.18 -19.99 -10.33
N ALA A 154 3.46 -20.86 -9.60
CA ALA A 154 3.89 -21.35 -8.29
C ALA A 154 5.29 -21.96 -8.32
N SER A 155 5.60 -22.77 -9.35
CA SER A 155 6.91 -23.40 -9.51
C SER A 155 8.01 -22.39 -9.86
N GLN A 156 7.68 -21.35 -10.64
CA GLN A 156 8.62 -20.29 -11.01
C GLN A 156 9.04 -19.44 -9.81
N ILE A 157 8.11 -19.15 -8.90
CA ILE A 157 8.36 -18.30 -7.74
C ILE A 157 8.84 -19.08 -6.50
N TYR A 158 8.85 -20.41 -6.56
CA TYR A 158 9.28 -21.26 -5.46
C TYR A 158 10.76 -21.01 -5.12
N GLY A 159 11.06 -20.76 -3.84
CA GLY A 159 12.41 -20.41 -3.39
C GLY A 159 12.83 -18.97 -3.71
N MET A 160 12.02 -18.17 -4.40
CA MET A 160 12.27 -16.74 -4.57
C MET A 160 11.87 -15.93 -3.33
N TYR A 161 10.86 -16.41 -2.59
CA TYR A 161 10.31 -15.75 -1.41
C TYR A 161 10.07 -16.80 -0.32
N ASP A 162 10.87 -16.76 0.74
CA ASP A 162 10.79 -17.75 1.83
C ASP A 162 9.41 -17.76 2.50
N GLU A 163 8.75 -16.61 2.54
CA GLU A 163 7.41 -16.42 3.10
C GLU A 163 6.32 -17.16 2.30
N LEU A 164 6.58 -17.49 1.02
CA LEU A 164 5.62 -18.21 0.18
C LEU A 164 5.81 -19.72 0.20
N ASN A 165 7.00 -20.23 0.47
CA ASN A 165 7.32 -21.65 0.29
C ASN A 165 6.35 -22.55 1.05
N CYS A 166 6.08 -22.24 2.32
CA CYS A 166 5.11 -22.98 3.15
C CYS A 166 3.70 -23.00 2.54
N TRP A 167 3.27 -21.89 1.93
CA TRP A 167 1.97 -21.81 1.27
C TRP A 167 1.94 -22.61 -0.02
N LEU A 168 2.99 -22.51 -0.85
CA LEU A 168 3.12 -23.27 -2.11
C LEU A 168 3.18 -24.78 -1.86
N ASP A 169 3.94 -25.22 -0.85
CA ASP A 169 4.00 -26.61 -0.41
C ASP A 169 2.63 -27.11 0.04
N CYS A 170 1.87 -26.28 0.76
CA CYS A 170 0.50 -26.61 1.13
C CYS A 170 -0.39 -26.82 -0.10
N LEU A 171 -0.32 -25.92 -1.10
CA LEU A 171 -1.12 -26.04 -2.32
C LEU A 171 -0.85 -27.36 -3.06
N GLU A 172 0.43 -27.77 -3.16
CA GLU A 172 0.82 -29.03 -3.80
C GLU A 172 0.37 -30.23 -2.97
N LYS A 173 0.60 -30.22 -1.65
CA LYS A 173 0.21 -31.32 -0.74
C LYS A 173 -1.29 -31.55 -0.69
N GLU A 174 -2.08 -30.49 -0.68
CA GLU A 174 -3.55 -30.53 -0.75
C GLU A 174 -4.08 -30.79 -2.17
N ASN A 175 -3.16 -30.94 -3.14
CA ASN A 175 -3.45 -31.19 -4.54
C ASN A 175 -4.40 -30.14 -5.15
N LEU A 176 -4.25 -28.88 -4.75
CA LEU A 176 -5.15 -27.77 -5.13
C LEU A 176 -4.95 -27.31 -6.57
N PHE A 177 -3.80 -27.60 -7.17
CA PHE A 177 -3.58 -27.43 -8.61
C PHE A 177 -4.32 -28.46 -9.47
N SER A 178 -4.84 -29.54 -8.88
CA SER A 178 -5.54 -30.60 -9.63
C SER A 178 -6.98 -30.79 -9.17
N SER A 179 -7.30 -30.41 -7.93
CA SER A 179 -8.63 -30.59 -7.33
C SER A 179 -9.56 -29.40 -7.57
N ILE A 180 -10.86 -29.65 -7.43
CA ILE A 180 -11.88 -28.61 -7.53
C ILE A 180 -11.85 -27.81 -6.23
N VAL A 181 -11.45 -26.54 -6.33
CA VAL A 181 -11.61 -25.51 -5.29
C VAL A 181 -12.85 -24.70 -5.63
N LEU A 182 -13.81 -24.58 -4.72
CA LEU A 182 -15.10 -23.93 -5.02
C LEU A 182 -15.10 -22.46 -4.62
N THR A 183 -14.35 -22.07 -3.58
CA THR A 183 -14.38 -20.69 -3.06
C THR A 183 -13.02 -20.21 -2.54
N SER A 184 -12.86 -18.88 -2.48
CA SER A 184 -11.70 -18.26 -1.81
C SER A 184 -11.63 -18.66 -0.33
N TYR A 185 -12.77 -18.77 0.35
CA TYR A 185 -12.84 -19.20 1.74
C TYR A 185 -12.28 -20.61 1.95
N GLU A 186 -12.63 -21.57 1.08
CA GLU A 186 -12.08 -22.93 1.14
C GLU A 186 -10.57 -22.97 0.91
N LEU A 187 -10.08 -22.16 -0.03
CA LEU A 187 -8.66 -22.04 -0.33
C LEU A 187 -7.90 -21.52 0.90
N GLU A 188 -8.34 -20.41 1.49
CA GLU A 188 -7.70 -19.83 2.68
C GLU A 188 -7.80 -20.75 3.90
N LYS A 189 -8.91 -21.49 4.04
CA LYS A 189 -9.09 -22.43 5.17
C LYS A 189 -8.12 -23.61 5.08
N LYS A 190 -7.83 -24.10 3.87
CA LYS A 190 -6.92 -25.23 3.67
C LYS A 190 -5.46 -24.79 3.72
N CYS A 191 -5.12 -23.75 2.97
CA CYS A 191 -3.78 -23.23 2.83
C CYS A 191 -3.82 -21.73 3.13
N PRO A 192 -3.87 -21.34 4.41
CA PRO A 192 -3.83 -19.94 4.79
C PRO A 192 -2.48 -19.36 4.40
N ILE A 193 -2.49 -18.12 3.91
CA ILE A 193 -1.28 -17.39 3.62
C ILE A 193 -1.11 -16.27 4.64
N SER A 194 0.06 -16.20 5.27
CA SER A 194 0.41 -15.13 6.22
C SER A 194 1.12 -13.98 5.51
N ILE A 195 0.53 -13.47 4.43
CA ILE A 195 0.95 -12.19 3.87
C ILE A 195 0.08 -11.14 4.52
N ASP A 196 0.73 -10.22 5.21
CA ASP A 196 0.07 -9.09 5.84
C ASP A 196 -0.38 -8.12 4.72
N ASP A 197 -1.56 -8.39 4.14
CA ASP A 197 -2.20 -7.59 3.09
C ASP A 197 -2.33 -6.09 3.46
N GLY A 198 -2.15 -5.76 4.74
CA GLY A 198 -2.27 -4.41 5.32
C GLY A 198 -0.95 -3.70 5.62
N LYS A 199 0.22 -4.30 5.39
CA LYS A 199 1.49 -3.56 5.45
C LYS A 199 1.69 -2.80 4.15
N ILE A 200 1.04 -1.65 4.09
CA ILE A 200 1.38 -0.60 3.15
C ILE A 200 2.84 -0.20 3.46
N VAL A 201 3.78 -0.57 2.60
CA VAL A 201 5.18 -0.09 2.63
C VAL A 201 5.28 1.20 1.84
#